data_AF-A0A433I3Z7-F1
#
_entry.id   AF-A0A433I3Z7-F1
#
_cell.length_a   1.000
_cell.length_b   1.000
_cell.length_c   1.000
_cell.angle_alpha   90.00
_cell.angle_beta   90.00
_cell.angle_gamma   90.00
#
_symmetry.space_group_name_H-M   'P 1'
#
loop_
_entity.id
_entity.type
_entity.pdbx_description
1 polymer ?
#
loop_
_entity_poly.entity_id
_entity_poly.type
_entity_poly.pdbx_seq_one_letter_code
_entity_poly.pdbx_strand_id
1 'polypeptide(L)'
;IILSGATVAAAIGFCGARLNNASDIALEAVDVNVARNFDLGLGLSVNGGIKLDGSRVGTQLSFRNSTLTNPGGTALSLRLTQARETDLRTRQPIDGTVDASHAQLGSLYDAPATWPADLRLTGTTYDALASPLTATERLGWLRRSTNGYLPQPFEQLAADYRRLGHEDEARTVLLAKQRQRRSTLPLHLRVWGYLQDATVGYGYRPLRAGLWLMALLAWGALFVGAHPPAPLAAAKRPPASAGFYTLDLLTPVTAFEQE
;
A
#
# COMPACT_ATOMS: atom_id res chain seq x y z
N ILE A 1 11.54 -0.10 -32.76
CA ILE A 1 11.28 -1.53 -33.11
C ILE A 1 9.83 -1.83 -32.80
N ILE A 2 9.10 -2.52 -33.69
CA ILE A 2 7.69 -2.87 -33.50
C ILE A 2 7.54 -4.39 -33.64
N LEU A 3 6.96 -5.04 -32.63
CA LEU A 3 6.76 -6.49 -32.54
C LEU A 3 5.28 -6.88 -32.35
N SER A 4 4.34 -6.03 -32.74
CA SER A 4 2.91 -6.19 -32.39
C SER A 4 2.32 -7.53 -32.84
N GLY A 5 1.67 -8.23 -31.91
CA GLY A 5 1.03 -9.52 -32.14
C GLY A 5 1.99 -10.70 -32.36
N ALA A 6 3.30 -10.51 -32.17
CA ALA A 6 4.28 -11.57 -32.38
C ALA A 6 4.14 -12.72 -31.36
N THR A 7 4.38 -13.95 -31.81
CA THR A 7 4.53 -15.12 -30.94
C THR A 7 5.94 -15.66 -31.05
N VAL A 8 6.64 -15.75 -29.93
CA VAL A 8 8.02 -16.24 -29.84
C VAL A 8 8.05 -17.49 -28.96
N ALA A 9 8.41 -18.63 -29.56
CA ALA A 9 8.39 -19.94 -28.92
C ALA A 9 9.47 -20.14 -27.83
N ALA A 10 10.46 -19.24 -27.76
CA ALA A 10 11.52 -19.28 -26.78
C ALA A 10 11.62 -17.96 -26.02
N ALA A 11 12.65 -17.17 -26.27
CA ALA A 11 12.95 -15.95 -25.54
C ALA A 11 13.24 -14.79 -26.50
N ILE A 12 13.03 -13.57 -26.02
CA ILE A 12 13.45 -12.33 -26.67
C ILE A 12 14.53 -11.71 -25.78
N GLY A 13 15.65 -11.29 -26.37
CA GLY A 13 16.77 -10.70 -25.65
C GLY A 13 17.25 -9.41 -26.31
N PHE A 14 17.45 -8.37 -25.50
CA PHE A 14 18.00 -7.07 -25.91
C PHE A 14 19.25 -6.69 -25.10
N CYS A 15 19.98 -7.68 -24.60
CA CYS A 15 21.17 -7.48 -23.76
C CYS A 15 22.20 -6.58 -24.46
N GLY A 16 22.56 -5.47 -23.82
CA GLY A 16 23.50 -4.48 -24.36
C GLY A 16 23.00 -3.65 -25.55
N ALA A 17 21.74 -3.79 -25.96
CA ALA A 17 21.18 -3.02 -27.07
C ALA A 17 21.06 -1.52 -26.71
N ARG A 18 21.08 -0.66 -27.74
CA ARG A 18 20.82 0.77 -27.61
C ARG A 18 19.67 1.16 -28.52
N LEU A 19 18.56 1.57 -27.93
CA LEU A 19 17.36 1.98 -28.65
C LEU A 19 17.14 3.48 -28.44
N ASN A 20 16.98 4.23 -29.52
CA ASN A 20 16.81 5.67 -29.46
C ASN A 20 15.62 6.10 -30.32
N ASN A 21 14.59 6.62 -29.67
CA ASN A 21 13.49 7.35 -30.24
C ASN A 21 12.96 8.34 -29.19
N ALA A 22 13.76 9.35 -28.87
CA ALA A 22 13.53 10.25 -27.73
C ALA A 22 12.17 10.99 -27.75
N SER A 23 11.56 11.15 -28.93
CA SER A 23 10.27 11.81 -29.09
C SER A 23 9.07 10.87 -28.95
N ASP A 24 9.27 9.56 -28.91
CA ASP A 24 8.19 8.57 -28.99
C ASP A 24 8.62 7.19 -28.42
N ILE A 25 8.04 6.09 -28.91
CA ILE A 25 8.31 4.72 -28.48
C ILE A 25 9.53 4.16 -29.22
N ALA A 26 10.56 3.76 -28.47
CA ALA A 26 11.75 3.11 -29.02
C ALA A 26 11.53 1.60 -29.23
N LEU A 27 10.74 0.97 -28.36
CA LEU A 27 10.35 -0.44 -28.44
C LEU A 27 8.86 -0.61 -28.19
N GLU A 28 8.12 -1.00 -29.22
CA GLU A 28 6.72 -1.39 -29.13
C GLU A 28 6.60 -2.90 -29.31
N ALA A 29 6.06 -3.57 -28.29
CA ALA A 29 5.75 -4.99 -28.29
C ALA A 29 4.36 -5.15 -27.64
N VAL A 30 3.33 -4.77 -28.38
CA VAL A 30 1.94 -4.89 -27.94
C VAL A 30 1.39 -6.27 -28.29
N ASP A 31 0.66 -6.89 -27.36
CA ASP A 31 0.05 -8.21 -27.53
C ASP A 31 1.06 -9.31 -27.95
N VAL A 32 2.29 -9.24 -27.43
CA VAL A 32 3.34 -10.22 -27.73
C VAL A 32 3.26 -11.40 -26.77
N ASN A 33 3.34 -12.61 -27.31
CA ASN A 33 3.43 -13.83 -26.50
C ASN A 33 4.84 -14.41 -26.57
N VAL A 34 5.55 -14.42 -25.45
CA VAL A 34 6.88 -15.02 -25.31
C VAL A 34 6.77 -16.24 -24.39
N ALA A 35 7.05 -17.42 -24.92
CA ALA A 35 6.87 -18.66 -24.17
C ALA A 35 7.78 -18.78 -22.92
N ARG A 36 8.96 -18.13 -22.97
CA ARG A 36 9.93 -18.09 -21.86
C ARG A 36 10.20 -16.66 -21.41
N ASN A 37 11.44 -16.19 -21.57
CA ASN A 37 11.93 -14.94 -21.00
C ASN A 37 11.85 -13.80 -22.02
N PHE A 38 11.49 -12.62 -21.54
CA PHE A 38 11.73 -11.37 -22.24
C PHE A 38 12.81 -10.60 -21.46
N ASP A 39 14.06 -10.72 -21.94
CA ASP A 39 15.23 -10.13 -21.29
C ASP A 39 15.56 -8.78 -21.93
N LEU A 40 15.14 -7.72 -21.25
CA LEU A 40 15.48 -6.33 -21.50
C LEU A 40 16.56 -5.86 -20.50
N GLY A 41 17.27 -6.79 -19.86
CA GLY A 41 18.31 -6.49 -18.89
C GLY A 41 19.71 -6.36 -19.48
N LEU A 42 20.71 -6.42 -18.59
CA LEU A 42 22.13 -6.58 -18.91
C LEU A 42 22.68 -5.49 -19.86
N GLY A 43 22.48 -4.23 -19.50
CA GLY A 43 23.09 -3.09 -20.20
C GLY A 43 22.28 -2.55 -21.38
N LEU A 44 21.02 -2.95 -21.55
CA LEU A 44 20.08 -2.26 -22.42
C LEU A 44 20.02 -0.77 -22.04
N SER A 45 20.14 0.11 -23.03
CA SER A 45 19.92 1.55 -22.88
C SER A 45 18.81 2.00 -23.84
N VAL A 46 17.75 2.59 -23.29
CA VAL A 46 16.63 3.11 -24.07
C VAL A 46 16.43 4.60 -23.80
N ASN A 47 16.44 5.39 -24.87
CA ASN A 47 15.99 6.77 -24.89
C ASN A 47 14.68 6.83 -25.68
N GLY A 48 13.56 7.11 -25.03
CA GLY A 48 12.20 6.93 -25.53
C GLY A 48 11.43 5.87 -24.74
N GLY A 49 10.17 5.65 -25.11
CA GLY A 49 9.27 4.72 -24.41
C GLY A 49 9.50 3.24 -24.76
N ILE A 50 9.23 2.35 -23.80
CA ILE A 50 9.01 0.92 -24.03
C ILE A 50 7.53 0.60 -23.76
N LYS A 51 6.84 -0.03 -24.69
CA LYS A 51 5.44 -0.42 -24.55
C LYS A 51 5.28 -1.93 -24.71
N LEU A 52 4.94 -2.62 -23.63
CA LEU A 52 4.70 -4.07 -23.57
C LEU A 52 3.23 -4.42 -23.30
N ASP A 53 2.32 -3.51 -23.64
CA ASP A 53 0.91 -3.63 -23.28
C ASP A 53 0.28 -4.92 -23.82
N GLY A 54 -0.53 -5.60 -22.99
CA GLY A 54 -1.19 -6.85 -23.35
C GLY A 54 -0.27 -8.07 -23.52
N SER A 55 1.05 -7.89 -23.42
CA SER A 55 2.01 -8.97 -23.64
C SER A 55 1.99 -10.02 -22.53
N ARG A 56 2.25 -11.27 -22.90
CA ARG A 56 2.39 -12.41 -22.00
C ARG A 56 3.81 -12.96 -22.07
N VAL A 57 4.47 -13.04 -20.93
CA VAL A 57 5.80 -13.61 -20.75
C VAL A 57 5.69 -14.85 -19.87
N GLY A 58 6.04 -16.02 -20.41
CA GLY A 58 5.80 -17.30 -19.75
C GLY A 58 6.61 -17.50 -18.47
N THR A 59 7.79 -16.88 -18.36
CA THR A 59 8.65 -16.94 -17.18
C THR A 59 9.00 -15.56 -16.64
N GLN A 60 10.09 -14.95 -17.13
CA GLN A 60 10.63 -13.72 -16.55
C GLN A 60 10.63 -12.57 -17.55
N LEU A 61 10.08 -11.43 -17.12
CA LEU A 61 10.27 -10.13 -17.75
C LEU A 61 11.34 -9.36 -16.96
N SER A 62 12.52 -9.18 -17.55
CA SER A 62 13.68 -8.62 -16.84
C SER A 62 14.08 -7.26 -17.42
N PHE A 63 14.20 -6.25 -16.58
CA PHE A 63 14.83 -4.96 -16.87
C PHE A 63 16.12 -4.75 -16.06
N ARG A 64 16.66 -5.84 -15.50
CA ARG A 64 17.80 -5.78 -14.58
C ARG A 64 18.99 -5.07 -15.22
N ASN A 65 19.59 -4.10 -14.52
CA ASN A 65 20.75 -3.35 -15.01
C ASN A 65 20.52 -2.63 -16.36
N SER A 66 19.27 -2.36 -16.75
CA SER A 66 18.96 -1.50 -17.90
C SER A 66 18.90 -0.02 -17.51
N THR A 67 19.00 0.85 -18.49
CA THR A 67 18.81 2.30 -18.36
C THR A 67 17.62 2.71 -19.22
N LEU A 68 16.57 3.23 -18.58
CA LEU A 68 15.34 3.66 -19.24
C LEU A 68 15.14 5.16 -19.01
N THR A 69 15.03 5.92 -20.10
CA THR A 69 14.91 7.38 -20.06
C THR A 69 13.85 7.85 -21.05
N ASN A 70 12.79 8.46 -20.54
CA ASN A 70 11.77 9.17 -21.30
C ASN A 70 11.18 10.31 -20.43
N PRO A 71 11.96 11.38 -20.17
CA PRO A 71 11.58 12.44 -19.24
C PRO A 71 10.29 13.13 -19.69
N GLY A 72 9.35 13.31 -18.77
CA GLY A 72 8.03 13.90 -19.05
C GLY A 72 7.05 12.98 -19.79
N GLY A 73 7.48 11.77 -20.18
CA GLY A 73 6.66 10.75 -20.84
C GLY A 73 6.60 9.43 -20.07
N THR A 74 5.98 8.42 -20.69
CA THR A 74 5.97 7.05 -20.17
C THR A 74 7.23 6.33 -20.64
N ALA A 75 8.16 6.07 -19.72
CA ALA A 75 9.38 5.32 -20.01
C ALA A 75 9.10 3.83 -20.19
N LEU A 76 8.15 3.29 -19.41
CA LEU A 76 7.77 1.88 -19.47
C LEU A 76 6.27 1.71 -19.25
N SER A 77 5.59 1.15 -20.26
CA SER A 77 4.19 0.74 -20.18
C SER A 77 4.11 -0.79 -20.16
N LEU A 78 3.51 -1.32 -19.10
CA LEU A 78 3.23 -2.73 -18.84
C LEU A 78 1.72 -2.97 -18.67
N ARG A 79 0.88 -2.18 -19.34
CA ARG A 79 -0.56 -2.25 -19.10
C ARG A 79 -1.10 -3.59 -19.53
N LEU A 80 -1.88 -4.26 -18.68
CA LEU A 80 -2.42 -5.61 -18.96
C LEU A 80 -1.34 -6.69 -19.19
N THR A 81 -0.06 -6.41 -18.93
CA THR A 81 1.02 -7.38 -19.13
C THR A 81 0.92 -8.50 -18.10
N GLN A 82 1.24 -9.73 -18.52
CA GLN A 82 1.26 -10.92 -17.67
C GLN A 82 2.66 -11.53 -17.64
N ALA A 83 3.24 -11.72 -16.45
CA ALA A 83 4.53 -12.38 -16.27
C ALA A 83 4.61 -13.11 -14.93
N ARG A 84 5.28 -14.26 -14.85
CA ARG A 84 5.47 -14.98 -13.57
C ARG A 84 6.50 -14.30 -12.68
N GLU A 85 7.52 -13.72 -13.27
CA GLU A 85 8.53 -12.93 -12.57
C GLU A 85 8.76 -11.62 -13.32
N THR A 86 8.89 -10.53 -12.59
CA THR A 86 9.19 -9.21 -13.16
C THR A 86 10.32 -8.56 -12.36
N ASP A 87 11.44 -8.27 -13.02
CA ASP A 87 12.60 -7.63 -12.39
C ASP A 87 12.75 -6.19 -12.85
N LEU A 88 12.42 -5.24 -11.98
CA LEU A 88 12.49 -3.78 -12.22
C LEU A 88 13.73 -3.14 -11.59
N ARG A 89 14.74 -3.92 -11.22
CA ARG A 89 16.00 -3.40 -10.67
C ARG A 89 16.93 -2.90 -11.79
N THR A 90 16.57 -1.75 -12.34
CA THR A 90 17.36 -1.02 -13.34
C THR A 90 18.68 -0.51 -12.76
N ARG A 91 19.58 -0.02 -13.61
CA ARG A 91 20.88 0.52 -13.19
C ARG A 91 20.77 1.82 -12.40
N GLN A 92 19.73 2.59 -12.68
CA GLN A 92 19.39 3.87 -12.06
C GLN A 92 17.86 4.01 -11.99
N PRO A 93 17.30 4.94 -11.20
CA PRO A 93 15.88 5.24 -11.25
C PRO A 93 15.41 5.46 -12.69
N ILE A 94 14.30 4.82 -13.06
CA ILE A 94 13.68 5.03 -14.37
C ILE A 94 13.26 6.49 -14.47
N ASP A 95 13.76 7.20 -15.49
CA ASP A 95 13.43 8.59 -15.74
C ASP A 95 12.19 8.66 -16.63
N GLY A 96 11.05 9.00 -16.03
CA GLY A 96 9.72 9.00 -16.66
C GLY A 96 8.70 8.20 -15.85
N THR A 97 7.50 8.06 -16.41
CA THR A 97 6.41 7.29 -15.79
C THR A 97 6.56 5.79 -16.10
N VAL A 98 6.30 4.95 -15.10
CA VAL A 98 6.06 3.51 -15.27
C VAL A 98 4.58 3.24 -15.05
N ASP A 99 3.91 2.68 -16.06
CA ASP A 99 2.49 2.33 -15.98
C ASP A 99 2.31 0.81 -16.04
N ALA A 100 1.99 0.21 -14.90
CA ALA A 100 1.69 -1.22 -14.79
C ALA A 100 0.19 -1.47 -14.54
N SER A 101 -0.67 -0.53 -14.94
CA SER A 101 -2.10 -0.63 -14.69
C SER A 101 -2.69 -1.92 -15.27
N HIS A 102 -3.46 -2.63 -14.45
CA HIS A 102 -4.06 -3.94 -14.76
C HIS A 102 -3.08 -5.05 -15.12
N ALA A 103 -1.79 -4.89 -14.84
CA ALA A 103 -0.81 -5.94 -15.02
C ALA A 103 -0.99 -7.06 -13.98
N GLN A 104 -0.67 -8.29 -14.37
CA GLN A 104 -0.64 -9.46 -13.49
C GLN A 104 0.81 -9.94 -13.42
N LEU A 105 1.50 -9.54 -12.36
CA LEU A 105 2.94 -9.77 -12.19
C LEU A 105 3.12 -10.76 -11.06
N GLY A 106 3.75 -11.92 -11.23
CA GLY A 106 3.91 -12.88 -10.14
C GLY A 106 4.86 -12.37 -9.04
N SER A 107 6.12 -12.79 -9.07
CA SER A 107 7.14 -12.25 -8.16
C SER A 107 7.73 -10.95 -8.74
N LEU A 108 7.54 -9.85 -8.02
CA LEU A 108 8.06 -8.54 -8.39
C LEU A 108 9.36 -8.25 -7.63
N TYR A 109 10.46 -8.10 -8.36
CA TYR A 109 11.74 -7.66 -7.82
C TYR A 109 11.91 -6.16 -8.09
N ASP A 110 12.04 -5.40 -7.02
CA ASP A 110 12.20 -3.95 -7.08
C ASP A 110 13.21 -3.47 -6.02
N ALA A 111 13.69 -2.24 -6.14
CA ALA A 111 14.56 -1.65 -5.13
C ALA A 111 14.23 -0.15 -4.96
N PRO A 112 14.25 0.40 -3.73
CA PRO A 112 14.00 1.83 -3.52
C PRO A 112 14.91 2.75 -4.35
N ALA A 113 16.14 2.32 -4.61
CA ALA A 113 17.12 3.02 -5.42
C ALA A 113 16.79 3.05 -6.93
N THR A 114 15.84 2.24 -7.41
CA THR A 114 15.48 2.12 -8.83
C THR A 114 14.05 2.55 -9.12
N TRP A 115 13.28 2.94 -8.10
CA TRP A 115 11.89 3.34 -8.27
C TRP A 115 11.74 4.58 -9.17
N PRO A 116 10.80 4.57 -10.13
CA PRO A 116 10.53 5.69 -11.03
C PRO A 116 9.91 6.87 -10.31
N ALA A 117 10.00 8.07 -10.89
CA ALA A 117 9.38 9.27 -10.33
C ALA A 117 7.84 9.13 -10.20
N ASP A 118 7.18 8.62 -11.24
CA ASP A 118 5.74 8.33 -11.26
C ASP A 118 5.51 6.83 -11.52
N LEU A 119 4.73 6.19 -10.65
CA LEU A 119 4.43 4.77 -10.75
C LEU A 119 2.92 4.53 -10.64
N ARG A 120 2.32 4.00 -11.69
CA ARG A 120 0.89 3.72 -11.76
C ARG A 120 0.64 2.23 -11.62
N LEU A 121 -0.09 1.88 -10.57
CA LEU A 121 -0.37 0.48 -10.18
C LEU A 121 -1.88 0.19 -10.15
N THR A 122 -2.67 0.94 -10.92
CA THR A 122 -4.13 0.84 -10.87
C THR A 122 -4.56 -0.54 -11.32
N GLY A 123 -5.16 -1.34 -10.43
CA GLY A 123 -5.62 -2.68 -10.76
C GLY A 123 -4.49 -3.68 -11.00
N THR A 124 -3.25 -3.33 -10.68
CA THR A 124 -2.11 -4.26 -10.73
C THR A 124 -2.27 -5.31 -9.64
N THR A 125 -2.07 -6.57 -9.98
CA THR A 125 -1.98 -7.68 -9.03
C THR A 125 -0.59 -8.26 -9.02
N TYR A 126 -0.16 -8.70 -7.84
CA TYR A 126 1.08 -9.45 -7.69
C TYR A 126 1.03 -10.51 -6.59
N ASP A 127 1.79 -11.58 -6.81
CA ASP A 127 1.80 -12.75 -5.94
C ASP A 127 2.73 -12.53 -4.75
N ALA A 128 3.93 -12.00 -5.01
CA ALA A 128 4.93 -11.76 -3.99
C ALA A 128 5.83 -10.56 -4.34
N LEU A 129 6.25 -9.84 -3.31
CA LEU A 129 7.29 -8.83 -3.40
C LEU A 129 8.61 -9.42 -2.91
N ALA A 130 9.60 -9.54 -3.79
CA ALA A 130 10.83 -10.25 -3.49
C ALA A 130 11.79 -9.47 -2.57
N SER A 131 11.62 -8.16 -2.44
CA SER A 131 12.47 -7.30 -1.63
C SER A 131 11.86 -7.10 -0.24
N PRO A 132 12.51 -7.59 0.84
CA PRO A 132 12.00 -7.43 2.19
C PRO A 132 12.15 -5.97 2.63
N LEU A 133 11.05 -5.23 2.59
CA LEU A 133 10.96 -3.85 3.07
C LEU A 133 9.90 -3.78 4.17
N THR A 134 10.00 -2.77 5.02
CA THR A 134 8.92 -2.45 5.97
C THR A 134 7.74 -1.81 5.26
N ALA A 135 6.53 -1.86 5.84
CA ALA A 135 5.37 -1.20 5.25
C ALA A 135 5.61 0.30 5.09
N THR A 136 6.33 0.93 6.02
CA THR A 136 6.58 2.38 5.98
C THR A 136 7.44 2.77 4.77
N GLU A 137 8.49 2.00 4.48
CA GLU A 137 9.32 2.20 3.29
C GLU A 137 8.51 1.93 2.01
N ARG A 138 7.75 0.83 2.01
CA ARG A 138 6.93 0.43 0.86
C ARG A 138 5.78 1.39 0.58
N LEU A 139 5.27 2.12 1.56
CA LEU A 139 4.28 3.18 1.34
C LEU A 139 4.85 4.32 0.49
N GLY A 140 6.18 4.53 0.48
CA GLY A 140 6.84 5.46 -0.43
C GLY A 140 6.67 5.07 -1.90
N TRP A 141 6.61 3.77 -2.20
CA TRP A 141 6.35 3.23 -3.54
C TRP A 141 4.94 3.59 -4.02
N LEU A 142 3.92 3.40 -3.18
CA LEU A 142 2.52 3.67 -3.52
C LEU A 142 2.20 5.17 -3.67
N ARG A 143 2.91 6.02 -2.90
CA ARG A 143 2.70 7.48 -2.93
C ARG A 143 3.29 8.17 -4.16
N ARG A 144 4.09 7.46 -4.96
CA ARG A 144 4.66 7.98 -6.22
C ARG A 144 3.62 8.09 -7.34
N SER A 145 2.47 7.42 -7.22
CA SER A 145 1.40 7.54 -8.21
C SER A 145 0.82 8.95 -8.23
N THR A 146 0.86 9.60 -9.39
CA THR A 146 0.25 10.91 -9.61
C THR A 146 -1.27 10.82 -9.87
N ASN A 147 -1.81 9.62 -10.13
CA ASN A 147 -3.20 9.38 -10.53
C ASN A 147 -4.23 9.43 -9.37
N GLY A 148 -4.04 10.33 -8.42
CA GLY A 148 -4.95 10.52 -7.29
C GLY A 148 -4.98 9.34 -6.31
N TYR A 149 -5.95 9.37 -5.40
CA TYR A 149 -6.10 8.34 -4.37
C TYR A 149 -6.80 7.10 -4.93
N LEU A 150 -6.12 5.94 -4.85
CA LEU A 150 -6.66 4.64 -5.22
C LEU A 150 -6.58 3.67 -4.04
N PRO A 151 -7.70 3.05 -3.60
CA PRO A 151 -7.70 2.16 -2.45
C PRO A 151 -7.07 0.78 -2.72
N GLN A 152 -7.17 0.27 -3.95
CA GLN A 152 -6.79 -1.10 -4.31
C GLN A 152 -5.28 -1.41 -4.12
N PRO A 153 -4.33 -0.54 -4.52
CA PRO A 153 -2.91 -0.82 -4.32
C PRO A 153 -2.51 -1.01 -2.84
N PHE A 154 -3.19 -0.32 -1.92
CA PHE A 154 -2.99 -0.50 -0.48
C PHE A 154 -3.52 -1.84 0.01
N GLU A 155 -4.66 -2.30 -0.50
CA GLU A 155 -5.22 -3.60 -0.14
C GLU A 155 -4.34 -4.75 -0.63
N GLN A 156 -3.83 -4.65 -1.86
CA GLN A 156 -2.90 -5.63 -2.41
C GLN A 156 -1.63 -5.73 -1.55
N LEU A 157 -1.06 -4.59 -1.15
CA LEU A 157 0.12 -4.56 -0.30
C LEU A 157 -0.15 -5.11 1.10
N ALA A 158 -1.30 -4.78 1.70
CA ALA A 158 -1.69 -5.32 3.00
C ALA A 158 -1.99 -6.83 2.92
N ALA A 159 -2.51 -7.33 1.80
CA ALA A 159 -2.68 -8.76 1.58
C ALA A 159 -1.33 -9.50 1.48
N ASP A 160 -0.34 -8.89 0.82
CA ASP A 160 1.01 -9.44 0.72
C ASP A 160 1.68 -9.60 2.10
N TYR A 161 1.69 -8.56 2.92
CA TYR A 161 2.23 -8.65 4.29
C TYR A 161 1.51 -9.69 5.15
N ARG A 162 0.19 -9.86 4.99
CA ARG A 162 -0.56 -10.91 5.70
C ARG A 162 -0.14 -12.31 5.26
N ARG A 163 0.07 -12.54 3.96
CA ARG A 163 0.60 -13.83 3.45
C ARG A 163 1.98 -14.14 4.01
N LEU A 164 2.80 -13.12 4.26
CA LEU A 164 4.11 -13.25 4.89
C LEU A 164 4.05 -13.38 6.42
N GLY A 165 2.86 -13.31 7.04
CA GLY A 165 2.67 -13.37 8.49
C GLY A 165 2.92 -12.06 9.24
N HIS A 166 3.15 -10.95 8.53
CA HIS A 166 3.39 -9.63 9.11
C HIS A 166 2.10 -8.82 9.27
N GLU A 167 1.26 -9.25 10.21
CA GLU A 167 -0.04 -8.60 10.49
C GLU A 167 0.09 -7.11 10.88
N ASP A 168 1.09 -6.75 11.68
CA ASP A 168 1.27 -5.35 12.12
C ASP A 168 1.69 -4.41 10.98
N GLU A 169 2.46 -4.92 10.02
CA GLU A 169 2.81 -4.19 8.79
C GLU A 169 1.56 -4.00 7.91
N ALA A 170 0.74 -5.05 7.75
CA ALA A 170 -0.52 -4.95 7.03
C ALA A 170 -1.48 -3.91 7.63
N ARG A 171 -1.60 -3.87 8.96
CA ARG A 171 -2.38 -2.85 9.68
C ARG A 171 -1.83 -1.45 9.43
N THR A 172 -0.49 -1.30 9.38
CA THR A 172 0.16 -0.02 9.08
C THR A 172 -0.17 0.47 7.67
N VAL A 173 -0.20 -0.43 6.68
CA VAL A 173 -0.63 -0.10 5.31
C VAL A 173 -2.10 0.33 5.27
N LEU A 174 -2.99 -0.40 5.93
CA LEU A 174 -4.43 -0.07 5.97
C LEU A 174 -4.71 1.24 6.72
N LEU A 175 -3.93 1.56 7.75
CA LEU A 175 -3.99 2.86 8.42
C LEU A 175 -3.54 3.98 7.47
N ALA A 176 -2.48 3.78 6.70
CA ALA A 176 -2.03 4.73 5.70
C ALA A 176 -3.08 4.96 4.60
N LYS A 177 -3.78 3.91 4.17
CA LYS A 177 -4.94 3.99 3.28
C LYS A 177 -6.03 4.92 3.84
N GLN A 178 -6.41 4.75 5.12
CA GLN A 178 -7.42 5.61 5.75
C GLN A 178 -6.95 7.06 5.88
N ARG A 179 -5.67 7.29 6.17
CA ARG A 179 -5.09 8.64 6.24
C ARG A 179 -5.14 9.34 4.88
N GLN A 180 -4.81 8.64 3.80
CA GLN A 180 -4.88 9.21 2.46
C GLN A 180 -6.33 9.44 2.02
N ARG A 181 -7.26 8.52 2.32
CA ARG A 181 -8.69 8.75 2.15
C ARG A 181 -9.18 10.00 2.91
N ARG A 182 -8.66 10.25 4.11
CA ARG A 182 -9.02 11.45 4.89
C ARG A 182 -8.66 12.72 4.14
N SER A 183 -7.53 12.77 3.42
CA SER A 183 -7.17 13.97 2.64
C SER A 183 -8.15 14.29 1.51
N THR A 184 -8.96 13.33 1.05
CA THR A 184 -9.98 13.56 0.01
C THR A 184 -11.36 13.93 0.57
N LEU A 185 -11.54 13.96 1.89
CA LEU A 185 -12.84 14.26 2.54
C LEU A 185 -13.04 15.77 2.80
N PRO A 186 -14.30 16.24 2.92
CA PRO A 186 -14.60 17.61 3.32
C PRO A 186 -14.08 17.92 4.74
N LEU A 187 -13.86 19.21 5.01
CA LEU A 187 -13.08 19.68 6.16
C LEU A 187 -13.61 19.21 7.53
N HIS A 188 -14.94 19.14 7.70
CA HIS A 188 -15.56 18.65 8.94
C HIS A 188 -15.27 17.17 9.21
N LEU A 189 -15.33 16.31 8.17
CA LEU A 189 -14.98 14.89 8.30
C LEU A 189 -13.48 14.68 8.53
N ARG A 190 -12.63 15.60 8.06
CA ARG A 190 -11.18 15.57 8.33
C ARG A 190 -10.89 15.78 9.81
N VAL A 191 -11.52 16.78 10.44
CA VAL A 191 -11.38 17.06 11.88
C VAL A 191 -11.85 15.85 12.70
N TRP A 192 -13.00 15.27 12.35
CA TRP A 192 -13.48 14.05 12.98
C TRP A 192 -12.51 12.87 12.82
N GLY A 193 -11.94 12.69 11.63
CA GLY A 193 -10.93 11.66 11.38
C GLY A 193 -9.64 11.86 12.18
N TYR A 194 -9.21 13.11 12.42
CA TYR A 194 -8.08 13.39 13.31
C TYR A 194 -8.38 13.03 14.76
N LEU A 195 -9.59 13.34 15.24
CA LEU A 195 -10.04 12.94 16.57
C LEU A 195 -9.98 11.42 16.74
N GLN A 196 -10.46 10.66 15.75
CA GLN A 196 -10.40 9.19 15.75
C GLN A 196 -8.98 8.61 15.67
N ASP A 197 -8.06 9.24 14.94
CA ASP A 197 -6.64 8.83 14.87
C ASP A 197 -5.94 9.03 16.22
N ALA A 198 -6.29 10.11 16.93
CA ALA A 198 -5.72 10.48 18.22
C ALA A 198 -6.24 9.60 19.38
N THR A 199 -7.53 9.27 19.38
CA THR A 199 -8.14 8.47 20.46
C THR A 199 -7.95 6.97 20.24
N VAL A 200 -8.41 6.45 19.10
CA VAL A 200 -8.56 5.00 18.85
C VAL A 200 -7.59 4.50 17.77
N GLY A 201 -6.97 5.39 16.98
CA GLY A 201 -6.09 5.01 15.89
C GLY A 201 -6.80 4.12 14.85
N TYR A 202 -8.09 4.39 14.59
CA TYR A 202 -8.97 3.59 13.72
C TYR A 202 -9.17 2.11 14.13
N GLY A 203 -8.87 1.76 15.38
CA GLY A 203 -8.96 0.39 15.88
C GLY A 203 -7.72 -0.46 15.59
N TYR A 204 -6.72 0.12 14.91
CA TYR A 204 -5.47 -0.56 14.56
C TYR A 204 -4.37 -0.38 15.62
N ARG A 205 -4.60 0.39 16.70
CA ARG A 205 -3.64 0.63 17.79
C ARG A 205 -4.30 0.54 19.18
N PRO A 206 -4.64 -0.67 19.67
CA PRO A 206 -5.40 -0.87 20.92
C PRO A 206 -4.70 -0.30 22.17
N LEU A 207 -3.36 -0.22 22.17
CA LEU A 207 -2.59 0.36 23.29
C LEU A 207 -2.95 1.83 23.58
N ARG A 208 -3.33 2.62 22.57
CA ARG A 208 -3.76 4.01 22.78
C ARG A 208 -5.11 4.10 23.48
N ALA A 209 -6.02 3.19 23.15
CA ALA A 209 -7.31 3.11 23.82
C ALA A 209 -7.13 2.77 25.32
N GLY A 210 -6.21 1.86 25.64
CA GLY A 210 -5.84 1.57 27.02
C GLY A 210 -5.27 2.78 27.77
N LEU A 211 -4.40 3.57 27.14
CA LEU A 211 -3.87 4.80 27.74
C LEU A 211 -4.96 5.85 27.98
N TRP A 212 -5.89 6.03 27.04
CA TRP A 212 -7.02 6.93 27.22
C TRP A 212 -7.95 6.48 28.35
N LEU A 213 -8.21 5.18 28.45
CA LEU A 213 -8.98 4.61 29.55
C LEU A 213 -8.30 4.85 30.90
N MET A 214 -6.98 4.63 30.98
CA MET A 214 -6.19 4.92 32.19
C MET A 214 -6.18 6.42 32.53
N ALA A 215 -6.06 7.30 31.54
CA ALA A 215 -6.10 8.74 31.75
C ALA A 215 -7.47 9.22 32.26
N LEU A 216 -8.56 8.70 31.69
CA LEU A 216 -9.92 8.98 32.14
C LEU A 216 -10.18 8.45 33.55
N LEU A 217 -9.68 7.25 33.87
CA LEU A 217 -9.75 6.69 35.22
C LEU A 217 -8.98 7.55 36.23
N ALA A 218 -7.75 7.94 35.90
CA ALA A 218 -6.95 8.81 36.75
C ALA A 218 -7.61 10.18 36.96
N TRP A 219 -8.18 10.76 35.90
CA TRP A 219 -8.92 12.01 35.98
C TRP A 219 -10.17 11.88 36.87
N GLY A 220 -10.96 10.82 36.69
CA GLY A 220 -12.12 10.52 37.52
C GLY A 220 -11.76 10.37 39.00
N ALA A 221 -10.67 9.66 39.29
CA ALA A 221 -10.16 9.49 40.65
C ALA A 221 -9.72 10.83 41.28
N LEU A 222 -9.01 11.68 40.53
CA LEU A 222 -8.60 13.01 40.99
C LEU A 222 -9.81 13.93 41.22
N PHE A 223 -10.82 13.88 40.35
CA PHE A 223 -12.02 14.71 40.47
C PHE A 223 -12.83 14.34 41.72
N VAL A 224 -13.06 13.04 41.95
CA VAL A 224 -13.75 12.54 43.16
C VAL A 224 -12.93 12.83 44.42
N GLY A 225 -11.60 12.74 44.34
CA GLY A 225 -10.71 13.12 45.45
C GLY A 225 -10.76 14.62 45.78
N ALA A 226 -10.87 15.48 44.78
CA ALA A 226 -10.93 16.94 44.94
C ALA A 226 -12.34 17.45 45.32
N HIS A 227 -13.39 16.75 44.89
CA HIS A 227 -14.79 17.06 45.21
C HIS A 227 -15.42 15.84 45.87
N PRO A 228 -15.11 15.57 47.16
CA PRO A 228 -15.76 14.48 47.87
C PRO A 228 -17.27 14.71 47.82
N PRO A 229 -18.05 13.76 47.27
CA PRO A 229 -19.50 13.91 47.24
C PRO A 229 -20.00 14.06 48.68
N ALA A 230 -20.91 15.02 48.89
CA ALA A 230 -21.53 15.24 50.19
C ALA A 230 -22.07 13.90 50.72
N PRO A 231 -21.80 13.55 51.99
CA PRO A 231 -22.18 12.25 52.53
C PRO A 231 -23.69 12.05 52.35
N LEU A 232 -24.06 11.10 51.49
CA LEU A 232 -25.43 10.60 51.39
C LEU A 232 -25.86 10.19 52.80
N ALA A 233 -26.96 10.77 53.27
CA ALA A 233 -27.53 10.51 54.58
C ALA A 233 -27.60 8.99 54.85
N ALA A 234 -27.31 8.62 56.09
CA ALA A 234 -26.93 7.29 56.56
C ALA A 234 -27.98 6.15 56.43
N ALA A 235 -28.91 6.19 55.47
CA ALA A 235 -30.02 5.25 55.36
C ALA A 235 -29.96 4.28 54.17
N LYS A 236 -28.95 4.33 53.29
CA LYS A 236 -28.78 3.28 52.25
C LYS A 236 -27.31 3.12 51.85
N ARG A 237 -26.59 2.30 52.61
CA ARG A 237 -25.28 1.75 52.21
C ARG A 237 -25.49 0.36 51.58
N PRO A 238 -25.42 0.19 50.25
CA PRO A 238 -24.92 -1.07 49.71
C PRO A 238 -23.40 -1.15 49.95
N PRO A 239 -22.84 -2.34 50.22
CA PRO A 239 -21.42 -2.50 50.51
C PRO A 239 -20.54 -2.12 49.33
N ALA A 240 -19.36 -1.64 49.68
CA ALA A 240 -18.45 -0.86 48.86
C ALA A 240 -17.76 -1.67 47.76
N SER A 241 -17.98 -1.26 46.51
CA SER A 241 -16.91 -1.23 45.50
C SER A 241 -17.35 -0.32 44.35
N ALA A 242 -16.77 0.88 44.31
CA ALA A 242 -17.03 1.89 43.27
C ALA A 242 -16.81 1.37 41.83
N GLY A 243 -16.04 0.28 41.69
CA GLY A 243 -15.83 -0.42 40.42
C GLY A 243 -17.07 -1.16 39.90
N PHE A 244 -17.89 -1.77 40.77
CA PHE A 244 -19.12 -2.43 40.33
C PHE A 244 -20.18 -1.42 39.89
N TYR A 245 -20.27 -0.28 40.59
CA TYR A 245 -21.24 0.77 40.28
C TYR A 245 -20.98 1.44 38.92
N THR A 246 -19.71 1.57 38.53
CA THR A 246 -19.33 2.11 37.22
C THR A 246 -19.45 1.08 36.11
N LEU A 247 -19.24 -0.21 36.40
CA LEU A 247 -19.48 -1.30 35.46
C LEU A 247 -20.97 -1.43 35.10
N ASP A 248 -21.86 -1.35 36.09
CA ASP A 248 -23.31 -1.46 35.95
C ASP A 248 -23.91 -0.30 35.11
N LEU A 249 -23.33 0.90 35.23
CA LEU A 249 -23.75 2.07 34.46
C LEU A 249 -23.31 2.04 32.98
N LEU A 250 -22.30 1.21 32.63
CA LEU A 250 -21.70 1.15 31.29
C LEU A 250 -22.20 -0.02 30.45
N THR A 251 -22.93 -0.98 31.03
CA THR A 251 -23.54 -2.11 30.31
C THR A 251 -25.05 -1.89 30.13
N PRO A 252 -25.55 -1.66 28.90
CA PRO A 252 -26.97 -1.51 28.63
C PRO A 252 -27.61 -2.90 28.45
N VAL A 253 -27.49 -3.77 29.44
CA VAL A 253 -28.13 -5.09 29.40
C VAL A 253 -28.89 -5.29 30.70
N THR A 254 -30.19 -5.02 30.57
CA THR A 254 -31.31 -5.58 31.33
C THR A 254 -31.40 -5.22 32.82
N ALA A 255 -32.18 -4.16 33.07
CA ALA A 255 -33.23 -4.25 34.06
C ALA A 255 -34.10 -5.49 33.73
N PHE A 256 -33.96 -6.56 34.48
CA PHE A 256 -35.01 -7.57 34.60
C PHE A 256 -35.03 -8.11 36.03
N GLU A 257 -36.23 -8.01 36.61
CA GLU A 257 -36.76 -8.78 37.73
C GLU A 257 -36.16 -8.52 39.12
N GLN A 258 -36.81 -7.61 39.84
CA GLN A 258 -37.20 -7.92 41.21
C GLN A 258 -38.69 -7.60 41.37
N GLU A 259 -39.43 -8.64 41.79
CA GLU A 259 -40.87 -8.70 42.10
C GLU A 259 -41.38 -7.59 43.04
#